data_AF-A0A5N7RP73-F1
#
_entry.id   AF-A0A5N7RP73-F1
#
_cell.length_a   1.000
_cell.length_b   1.000
_cell.length_c   1.000
_cell.angle_alpha   90.00
_cell.angle_beta   90.00
_cell.angle_gamma   90.00
#
_symmetry.space_group_name_H-M   'P 1'
#
loop_
_entity.id
_entity.type
_entity.pdbx_description
1 polymer ?
#
loop_
_entity_poly.entity_id
_entity_poly.type
_entity_poly.pdbx_seq_one_letter_code
_entity_poly.pdbx_strand_id
1 'polypeptide(L)' 'MDGDRIGYGGGYYDRTLAALRQGGHATLALGIAYACGRLAPDVHVPEPHDMRLDAIITEEGCMPGPHTTDQGSTP' A
#
# COMPACT_ATOMS: atom_id res chain seq x y z
N MET A 1 3.37 -10.94 0.97
CA MET A 1 3.99 -9.59 0.93
C MET A 1 2.89 -8.63 1.19
N ASP A 2 3.14 -7.67 2.08
CA ASP A 2 2.05 -7.01 2.78
C ASP A 2 1.68 -5.66 2.15
N GLY A 3 2.26 -5.32 0.99
CA GLY A 3 2.02 -4.05 0.30
C GLY A 3 2.60 -2.83 1.04
N ASP A 4 3.47 -3.09 2.02
CA ASP A 4 4.16 -2.06 2.79
C ASP A 4 5.21 -1.34 1.94
N ARG A 5 5.53 -0.12 2.35
CA ARG A 5 6.47 0.76 1.64
C ARG A 5 7.17 1.67 2.64
N ILE A 6 8.43 2.03 2.34
CA ILE A 6 9.16 3.06 3.09
C ILE A 6 9.15 4.35 2.27
N GLY A 7 8.54 5.40 2.83
CA GLY A 7 8.55 6.74 2.26
C GLY A 7 9.70 7.60 2.81
N TYR A 8 9.73 8.87 2.40
CA TYR A 8 10.71 9.85 2.87
C TYR A 8 10.43 10.45 4.27
N GLY A 9 9.55 9.82 5.07
CA GLY A 9 9.26 10.22 6.46
C GLY A 9 8.21 11.33 6.66
N GLY A 10 7.62 11.89 5.61
CA GLY A 10 6.61 12.95 5.73
C GLY A 10 5.15 12.49 5.93
N GLY A 11 4.87 11.19 5.82
CA GLY A 11 3.53 10.60 5.97
C GLY A 11 2.46 11.15 5.03
N TYR A 12 2.84 11.80 3.92
CA TYR A 12 1.89 12.45 3.01
C TYR A 12 0.96 11.41 2.35
N TYR A 13 1.53 10.33 1.82
CA TYR A 13 0.76 9.28 1.16
C TYR A 13 -0.15 8.52 2.14
N ASP A 14 0.29 8.30 3.37
CA ASP A 14 -0.54 7.65 4.40
C ASP A 14 -1.79 8.48 4.71
N ARG A 15 -1.63 9.79 4.94
CA ARG A 15 -2.77 10.68 5.19
C ARG A 15 -3.69 10.76 3.98
N THR A 16 -3.15 10.84 2.77
CA THR A 16 -3.96 10.90 1.54
C THR A 16 -4.76 9.61 1.34
N LEU A 17 -4.12 8.44 1.45
CA LEU A 17 -4.80 7.14 1.29
C LEU A 17 -5.84 6.92 2.39
N ALA A 18 -5.52 7.26 3.63
CA ALA A 18 -6.47 7.19 4.73
C ALA A 18 -7.71 8.07 4.47
N ALA A 19 -7.51 9.32 4.06
CA ALA A 19 -8.62 10.24 3.76
C ALA A 19 -9.48 9.75 2.58
N LEU A 20 -8.87 9.23 1.51
CA LEU A 20 -9.60 8.70 0.36
C LEU A 20 -10.46 7.48 0.75
N ARG A 21 -9.86 6.54 1.48
CA ARG A 21 -10.55 5.32 1.95
C ARG A 21 -11.67 5.66 2.94
N GLN A 22 -11.42 6.54 3.91
CA GLN A 22 -12.42 7.01 4.87
C GLN A 22 -13.55 7.80 4.20
N GLY A 23 -13.27 8.50 3.11
CA GLY A 23 -14.26 9.20 2.30
C GLY A 23 -15.15 8.28 1.44
N GLY A 24 -14.95 6.96 1.48
CA GLY A 24 -15.72 6.00 0.69
C GLY A 24 -15.34 5.98 -0.80
N HIS A 25 -14.18 6.55 -1.16
CA HIS A 25 -13.70 6.47 -2.53
C HIS A 25 -13.15 5.08 -2.83
N ALA A 26 -13.64 4.46 -3.91
CA ALA A 26 -13.04 3.26 -4.48
C ALA A 26 -11.59 3.59 -4.91
N THR A 27 -10.64 3.24 -4.05
CA THR A 27 -9.23 3.65 -4.17
C THR A 27 -8.38 2.43 -4.45
N LEU A 28 -7.75 2.41 -5.63
CA LEU A 28 -6.72 1.43 -5.97
C LEU A 28 -5.34 2.09 -5.83
N ALA A 29 -4.55 1.63 -4.87
CA ALA A 29 -3.23 2.15 -4.57
C ALA A 29 -2.15 1.21 -5.13
N LEU A 30 -1.47 1.63 -6.19
CA LEU A 30 -0.40 0.86 -6.85
C LEU A 30 0.95 1.53 -6.62
N GLY A 31 1.92 0.76 -6.13
CA GLY A 31 3.32 1.18 -6.05
C GLY A 31 4.04 0.87 -7.35
N ILE A 32 4.92 1.76 -7.79
CA ILE A 32 5.85 1.50 -8.90
C ILE A 32 7.25 1.62 -8.34
N ALA A 33 8.05 0.56 -8.47
CA ALA A 33 9.39 0.49 -7.92
C ALA A 33 10.27 -0.44 -8.77
N TYR A 34 11.58 -0.32 -8.61
CA TYR A 34 12.51 -1.32 -9.15
C TYR A 34 12.58 -2.54 -8.24
N ALA A 35 12.76 -3.73 -8.81
CA ALA A 35 12.87 -4.96 -8.05
C ALA A 35 14.06 -4.95 -7.07
N CYS A 36 15.14 -4.24 -7.39
CA CYS A 36 16.30 -4.06 -6.53
C CYS A 36 16.01 -3.28 -5.23
N GLY A 37 14.89 -2.56 -5.15
CA GLY A 37 14.44 -1.86 -3.95
C GLY A 37 13.69 -2.73 -2.95
N ARG A 38 13.50 -4.03 -3.24
CA ARG A 38 12.83 -4.97 -2.35
C ARG A 38 13.64 -5.17 -1.06
N LEU A 39 12.98 -4.98 0.08
CA LEU A 39 13.56 -5.20 1.39
C LEU A 39 13.23 -6.60 1.91
N ALA A 40 14.11 -7.13 2.76
CA ALA A 40 13.82 -8.35 3.50
C ALA A 40 12.71 -8.09 4.55
N PRO A 41 11.87 -9.10 4.90
CA PRO A 41 10.70 -8.89 5.76
C PRO A 41 11.00 -8.36 7.17
N ASP A 42 12.22 -8.54 7.66
CA ASP A 42 12.68 -8.11 8.98
C ASP A 42 13.23 -6.68 9.01
N VAL A 43 13.40 -6.03 7.85
CA VAL A 43 13.96 -4.68 7.73
C VAL A 43 12.94 -3.60 8.11
N HIS A 44 11.65 -3.88 7.95
CA HIS A 44 10.59 -2.91 8.17
C HIS A 44 9.43 -3.55 8.95
N VAL A 45 9.02 -2.87 10.02
CA VAL A 45 7.80 -3.18 10.75
C VAL A 45 6.84 -2.00 10.51
N PRO A 46 5.72 -2.21 9.79
CA PRO A 46 4.77 -1.15 9.55
C PRO A 46 4.10 -0.72 10.85
N GLU A 47 3.87 0.58 11.00
CA GLU A 47 3.12 1.16 12.11
C GLU A 47 1.61 1.13 11.81
N PRO A 48 0.73 1.22 12.85
CA PRO A 48 -0.72 1.16 12.64
C PRO A 48 -1.30 2.22 11.70
N HIS A 49 -0.56 3.30 11.45
CA HIS A 49 -0.98 4.38 10.57
C HIS A 49 -0.42 4.26 9.14
N ASP A 50 0.43 3.27 8.86
CA ASP A 50 0.98 3.04 7.54
C ASP A 50 -0.08 2.46 6.60
N MET A 51 -0.34 3.18 5.52
CA MET A 51 -1.33 2.77 4.53
C MET A 51 -0.69 1.86 3.47
N ARG A 52 -1.14 0.60 3.50
CA ARG A 52 -0.74 -0.44 2.53
C ARG A 52 -1.23 -0.13 1.11
N LEU A 53 -0.42 -0.58 0.15
CA LEU A 53 -0.75 -0.62 -1.26
C LEU A 53 -1.45 -1.93 -1.63
N ASP A 54 -2.27 -1.88 -2.67
CA ASP A 54 -2.99 -3.04 -3.20
C ASP A 54 -2.12 -3.91 -4.11
N ALA A 55 -1.10 -3.30 -4.75
CA ALA A 55 -0.05 -4.02 -5.46
C ALA A 55 1.22 -3.17 -5.63
N ILE A 56 2.33 -3.84 -5.92
CA ILE A 56 3.60 -3.23 -6.31
C ILE A 56 3.99 -3.77 -7.69
N ILE A 57 4.25 -2.87 -8.63
CA ILE A 57 4.65 -3.17 -9.99
C ILE A 57 6.15 -2.89 -10.12
N THR A 58 6.88 -3.87 -10.63
CA THR A 58 8.30 -3.77 -10.96
C THR A 58 8.55 -4.21 -12.39
N GLU A 59 9.79 -4.08 -12.85
CA GLU A 59 10.26 -4.62 -14.13
C GLU A 59 10.15 -6.15 -14.22
N GLU A 60 10.03 -6.84 -13.08
CA GLU A 60 9.86 -8.31 -13.01
C GLU A 60 8.38 -8.73 -13.06
N GLY A 61 7.45 -7.79 -12.88
CA GLY A 61 6.01 -8.04 -12.95
C GLY A 61 5.20 -7.37 -11.85
N CYS A 62 3.95 -7.84 -11.69
CA CYS A 62 3.03 -7.34 -10.68
C CYS A 62 3.04 -8.25 -9.45
N MET A 63 3.15 -7.63 -8.27
CA MET A 63 3.06 -8.32 -6.99
C MET A 63 1.83 -7.83 -6.24
N PRO A 64 0.83 -8.71 -6.02
CA PRO A 64 -0.35 -8.33 -5.27
C PRO A 64 0.01 -8.09 -3.80
N GLY A 65 -0.53 -7.01 -3.24
CA GLY A 65 -0.59 -6.77 -1.82
C GLY A 65 -1.74 -7.58 -1.19
N PRO A 66 -1.91 -7.49 0.14
CA PRO A 66 -3.04 -8.08 0.81
C PRO A 66 -4.31 -7.40 0.28
N HIS A 67 -5.25 -8.20 -0.21
CA HIS A 67 -6.54 -7.70 -0.63
C HIS A 67 -7.21 -7.01 0.56
N THR A 68 -7.36 -5.69 0.50
CA THR A 68 -8.34 -5.01 1.32
C THR A 68 -9.69 -5.41 0.77
N THR A 69 -10.27 -6.51 1.25
CA THR A 69 -11.67 -6.83 0.97
C THR A 69 -12.48 -5.68 1.54
N ASP A 70 -13.02 -4.84 0.66
CA ASP A 70 -14.05 -3.87 0.99
C ASP A 70 -15.27 -4.63 1.57
N GLN A 71 -15.32 -4.70 2.89
CA GLN A 71 -16.52 -5.10 3.63
C GLN A 71 -17.47 -3.90 3.63
N GLY A 72 -18.40 -3.87 2.68
CA GLY A 72 -19.66 -3.13 2.86
C GLY A 72 -20.05 -2.14 1.77
N SER A 73 -20.20 -2.59 0.52
CA SER A 73 -21.16 -1.98 -0.41
C SER A 73 -22.20 -3.03 -0.81
N THR A 74 -23.20 -3.24 0.05
CA THR A 74 -24.49 -3.83 -0.36
C THR A 74 -25.51 -2.67 -0.39
N PRO A 75 -26.36 -2.57 -1.44
CA PRO A 75 -27.40 -1.54 -1.50
C PRO A 75 -28.43 -1.66 -0.36
#